data_AF-A0A1I2MPV2-F1
#
_entry.id   AF-A0A1I2MPV2-F1
#
_cell.length_a   1.000
_cell.length_b   1.000
_cell.length_c   1.000
_cell.angle_alpha   90.00
_cell.angle_beta   90.00
_cell.angle_gamma   90.00
#
_symmetry.space_group_name_H-M   'P 1'
#
loop_
_entity.id
_entity.type
_entity.pdbx_description
1 polymer ?
#
loop_
_entity_poly.entity_id
_entity_poly.type
_entity_poly.pdbx_seq_one_letter_code
_entity_poly.pdbx_strand_id
1 'polypeptide(L)' 'MFVATSGCTWRQIPPAFGPAWPTVYRRFAHWSATRVWARLHRVVLDELGARGGLDWSRFAIDSVSVRALKGGS' A
#
# COMPACT_ATOMS: atom_id res chain seq x y z
N MET A 1 1.60 -9.38 -12.39
CA MET A 1 2.81 -8.52 -12.32
C MET A 1 2.32 -7.08 -12.17
N PHE A 2 2.38 -6.41 -11.00
CA PHE A 2 1.52 -5.21 -10.79
C PHE A 2 2.14 -3.95 -10.17
N VAL A 3 3.37 -3.96 -9.65
CA VAL A 3 4.02 -2.75 -9.10
C VAL A 3 5.37 -2.54 -9.75
N ALA A 4 6.24 -3.55 -9.74
CA ALA A 4 7.60 -3.47 -10.27
C ALA A 4 7.70 -3.31 -11.80
N THR A 5 6.59 -3.36 -12.54
CA THR A 5 6.59 -3.43 -14.02
C THR A 5 5.72 -2.37 -14.67
N SER A 6 4.55 -2.11 -14.08
CA SER A 6 3.60 -1.10 -14.55
C SER A 6 3.76 0.25 -13.85
N GLY A 7 4.58 0.34 -12.80
CA GLY A 7 4.72 1.57 -12.02
C GLY A 7 3.43 1.98 -11.28
N CYS A 8 2.57 1.02 -10.94
CA CYS A 8 1.30 1.23 -10.22
C CYS A 8 0.27 2.09 -10.97
N THR A 9 0.14 1.98 -12.30
CA THR A 9 -0.96 2.67 -12.99
C THR A 9 -2.30 2.01 -12.67
N TRP A 10 -3.23 2.77 -12.06
CA TRP A 10 -4.58 2.28 -11.73
C TRP A 10 -5.30 1.71 -12.96
N ARG A 11 -5.04 2.26 -14.16
CA ARG A 11 -5.64 1.82 -15.43
C ARG A 11 -5.27 0.40 -15.83
N GLN A 12 -4.18 -0.16 -15.28
CA GLN A 12 -3.72 -1.51 -15.55
C GLN A 12 -4.11 -2.49 -14.43
N ILE A 13 -5.06 -2.15 -13.57
CA ILE A 13 -5.51 -3.05 -12.52
C ILE A 13 -6.07 -4.36 -13.11
N PRO A 14 -5.73 -5.53 -12.53
CA PRO A 14 -6.32 -6.79 -12.94
C PRO A 14 -7.83 -6.80 -12.76
N PRO A 15 -8.58 -7.48 -13.65
CA PRO A 15 -10.02 -7.69 -13.48
C PRO A 15 -10.39 -8.33 -12.13
N ALA A 16 -9.49 -9.12 -11.54
CA ALA A 16 -9.69 -9.77 -10.24
C ALA A 16 -9.93 -8.79 -9.06
N PHE A 17 -9.53 -7.51 -9.19
CA PHE A 17 -9.71 -6.51 -8.13
C PHE A 17 -11.02 -5.73 -8.24
N GLY A 18 -11.85 -6.01 -9.25
CA GLY A 18 -13.17 -5.40 -9.42
C GLY A 18 -13.44 -4.95 -10.85
N PRO A 19 -14.67 -4.46 -11.11
CA PRO A 19 -15.17 -4.23 -12.46
C PRO A 19 -14.51 -3.05 -13.19
N ALA A 20 -13.98 -2.07 -12.45
CA ALA A 20 -13.31 -0.91 -13.03
C ALA A 20 -12.34 -0.23 -12.05
N TRP A 21 -11.22 0.27 -12.57
CA TRP A 21 -10.19 0.96 -11.79
C TRP A 21 -10.70 2.16 -10.96
N PRO A 22 -11.70 2.98 -11.38
CA PRO A 22 -12.17 4.10 -10.57
C PRO A 22 -12.84 3.65 -9.27
N THR A 23 -13.54 2.51 -9.31
CA THR A 23 -14.17 1.91 -8.13
C THR A 23 -13.12 1.45 -7.12
N VAL A 24 -12.06 0.80 -7.61
CA VAL A 24 -10.94 0.37 -6.76
C VAL A 24 -10.21 1.57 -6.17
N TYR A 25 -9.93 2.60 -6.98
CA TYR A 25 -9.30 3.83 -6.51
C TYR A 25 -10.13 4.53 -5.42
N ARG A 26 -11.45 4.66 -5.60
CA ARG A 26 -12.32 5.28 -4.59
C ARG A 26 -12.29 4.51 -3.26
N ARG A 27 -12.28 3.18 -3.32
CA ARG A 27 -12.13 2.34 -2.13
C ARG A 27 -10.75 2.56 -1.47
N PHE A 28 -9.68 2.55 -2.27
CA PHE A 28 -8.33 2.83 -1.79
C PHE A 28 -8.25 4.18 -1.09
N ALA A 29 -8.75 5.26 -1.71
CA ALA A 29 -8.75 6.60 -1.14
C ALA A 29 -9.53 6.67 0.18
N HIS A 30 -10.71 6.05 0.23
CA HIS A 30 -11.51 5.99 1.45
C HIS A 30 -10.79 5.25 2.58
N TRP A 31 -10.16 4.10 2.28
CA TRP A 31 -9.38 3.33 3.25
C TRP A 31 -8.12 4.05 3.73
N SER A 32 -7.47 4.79 2.85
CA SER A 32 -6.34 5.66 3.20
C SER A 32 -6.78 6.77 4.14
N ALA A 33 -7.90 7.45 3.86
CA ALA A 33 -8.45 8.49 4.71
C ALA A 33 -8.90 7.97 6.09
N THR A 34 -9.47 6.77 6.13
CA THR A 34 -9.98 6.14 7.36
C THR A 34 -8.94 5.25 8.07
N ARG A 35 -7.66 5.30 7.64
CA ARG A 35 -6.53 4.58 8.24
C ARG A 35 -6.67 3.05 8.28
N VAL A 36 -7.49 2.48 7.39
CA VAL A 36 -7.69 1.02 7.31
C VAL A 36 -6.38 0.29 7.03
N TRP A 37 -5.51 0.85 6.19
CA TRP A 37 -4.20 0.26 5.89
C TRP A 37 -3.32 0.10 7.13
N ALA A 38 -3.32 1.09 8.02
CA ALA A 38 -2.54 1.01 9.26
C ALA A 38 -3.08 -0.08 10.20
N ARG A 39 -4.41 -0.23 10.27
CA ARG A 39 -5.04 -1.30 11.05
C ARG A 39 -4.74 -2.67 10.45
N LEU A 40 -4.88 -2.82 9.14
CA LEU A 40 -4.60 -4.07 8.44
C LEU A 40 -3.14 -4.50 8.64
N HIS A 41 -2.20 -3.56 8.51
CA HIS A 41 -0.78 -3.81 8.72
C HIS A 41 -0.49 -4.37 10.11
N ARG A 42 -1.11 -3.82 11.16
CA ARG A 42 -0.97 -4.33 12.54
C ARG A 42 -1.51 -5.74 12.68
N VAL A 43 -2.74 -6.00 12.21
CA VAL A 43 -3.34 -7.34 12.28
C VAL A 43 -2.46 -8.38 11.57
N VAL A 44 -1.93 -8.06 10.40
CA VAL A 44 -1.04 -8.99 9.67
C VAL A 44 0.25 -9.26 10.44
N LEU A 45 0.86 -8.23 11.03
CA LEU A 45 2.06 -8.41 11.86
C LEU A 45 1.79 -9.21 13.12
N ASP A 46 0.66 -8.96 13.80
CA ASP A 46 0.27 -9.68 15.01
C ASP A 46 0.05 -11.17 14.70
N GLU A 47 -0.65 -11.48 13.61
CA GLU A 47 -0.90 -12.86 13.16
C GLU A 47 0.41 -13.57 12.76
N LEU A 48 1.28 -12.92 11.99
CA LEU A 48 2.57 -13.49 11.60
C LEU A 48 3.51 -13.65 12.81
N GLY A 49 3.48 -12.71 13.75
CA GLY A 49 4.22 -12.77 15.00
C GLY A 49 3.77 -13.93 15.87
N ALA A 50 2.45 -14.09 16.06
CA ALA A 50 1.87 -15.20 16.82
C ALA A 50 2.23 -16.58 16.25
N ARG A 51 2.39 -16.68 14.92
CA ARG A 51 2.75 -17.92 14.22
C ARG A 51 4.27 -18.14 14.13
N GLY A 52 5.08 -17.24 14.68
CA GLY A 52 6.54 -17.29 14.56
C GLY A 52 7.04 -17.13 13.11
N GLY A 53 6.21 -16.59 12.22
CA GLY A 53 6.50 -16.40 10.80
C GLY A 53 7.27 -15.12 10.47
N LEU A 54 7.61 -14.32 11.48
CA LEU A 54 8.42 -13.11 11.34
C LEU A 54 9.88 -13.41 11.70
N ASP A 55 10.78 -13.27 10.73
CA ASP A 55 12.21 -13.19 10.99
C ASP A 55 12.56 -11.79 11.49
N TRP A 56 12.57 -11.62 12.80
CA TRP A 56 12.89 -10.35 13.45
C TRP A 56 14.35 -9.89 13.26
N SER A 57 15.24 -10.75 12.76
CA SER A 57 16.62 -10.36 12.43
C SER A 57 16.70 -9.53 11.15
N ARG A 58 15.64 -9.50 10.34
CA ARG A 58 15.55 -8.77 9.08
C ARG A 58 14.42 -7.76 9.13
N PHE A 59 14.76 -6.49 9.00
CA PHE A 59 13.80 -5.41 8.82
C PHE A 59 14.16 -4.58 7.59
N ALA A 60 13.15 -4.18 6.82
CA ALA A 60 13.30 -3.29 5.68
C ALA A 60 12.65 -1.95 6.03
N ILE A 61 13.44 -0.87 5.95
CA ILE A 61 12.95 0.51 6.05
C ILE A 61 13.01 1.09 4.66
N ASP A 62 11.87 1.55 4.15
CA ASP A 62 11.78 2.28 2.90
C ASP A 62 11.36 3.74 3.18
N SER A 63 11.77 4.64 2.29
CA SER A 63 11.46 6.07 2.38
C SER A 63 10.87 6.55 1.06
N VAL A 64 9.80 7.33 1.14
CA VAL A 64 9.21 8.00 -0.02
C VAL A 64 9.48 9.50 0.06
N SER A 65 10.06 10.07 -1.00
CA SER A 65 10.23 11.51 -1.12
C SER A 65 8.98 12.13 -1.75
N VAL A 66 8.38 13.11 -1.08
CA VAL A 66 7.31 13.93 -1.66
C VAL A 66 7.92 15.26 -2.06
N ARG A 67 7.68 15.69 -3.30
CA ARG A 67 8.18 16.97 -3.80
C ARG A 67 7.64 18.11 -2.92
N ALA A 68 8.54 18.96 -2.42
CA ALA A 68 8.14 20.17 -1.73
C ALA A 68 7.31 21.06 -2.68
N LEU A 69 6.13 21.51 -2.23
CA LEU A 69 5.22 22.31 -3.04
C LEU A 69 5.64 23.79 -3.18
N LYS A 70 6.71 24.22 -2.49
CA LYS A 70 7.18 25.61 -2.49
C LYS A 70 8.62 25.66 -3.00
N GLY A 71 8.81 26.25 -4.19
CA GLY A 71 10.14 26.56 -4.74
C GLY A 71 10.87 27.56 -3.84
N GLY A 72 12.17 27.36 -3.66
CA GLY A 72 13.03 28.34 -3.00
C GLY A 72 12.91 29.69 -3.68
N SER A 73 12.84 30.74 -2.87
CA SER A 73 12.84 32.15 -3.31
C SER A 73 14.09 32.49 -4.12
#